data_AF-A0A1V5VVQ4-F1
#
_entry.id   AF-A0A1V5VVQ4-F1
#
_cell.length_a   1.000
_cell.length_b   1.000
_cell.length_c   1.000
_cell.angle_alpha   90.00
_cell.angle_beta   90.00
_cell.angle_gamma   90.00
#
_symmetry.space_group_name_H-M   'P 1'
#
loop_
_entity.id
_entity.type
_entity.pdbx_description
1 polymer ?
#
loop_
_entity_poly.entity_id
_entity_poly.type
_entity_poly.pdbx_seq_one_letter_code
_entity_poly.pdbx_strand_id
1 'polypeptide(L)'
;MFIHLGNNITISDKKLVGIFNVETILKSQENSRFFSNINDGDKLIAIDIFNKTITSSVSPFTVIKRDSLLDEDLIWSNDND
;
A
#
# COMPACT_ATOMS: atom_id res chain seq x y z
N MET A 1 -12.07 2.62 6.55
CA MET A 1 -10.91 2.80 7.47
C MET A 1 -9.67 2.96 6.62
N PHE A 2 -8.55 3.35 7.21
CA PHE A 2 -7.35 3.63 6.44
C PHE A 2 -6.15 2.85 6.89
N ILE A 3 -5.36 2.43 5.91
CA ILE A 3 -4.09 1.78 6.10
C ILE A 3 -3.02 2.80 5.72
N HIS A 4 -2.25 3.19 6.72
CA HIS A 4 -1.04 3.97 6.50
C HIS A 4 0.09 3.02 6.12
N LEU A 5 0.66 3.27 4.95
CA LEU A 5 1.88 2.68 4.45
C LEU A 5 2.97 3.75 4.59
N GLY A 6 4.16 3.39 5.07
CA GLY A 6 5.24 4.38 5.25
C GLY A 6 5.51 5.24 4.01
N ASN A 7 6.18 6.39 4.20
CA ASN A 7 6.24 7.51 3.24
C ASN A 7 4.92 8.27 3.07
N ASN A 8 4.13 8.42 4.15
CA ASN A 8 2.87 9.17 4.16
C ASN A 8 1.79 8.69 3.17
N ILE A 9 1.96 7.48 2.65
CA ILE A 9 1.00 6.84 1.76
C ILE A 9 -0.16 6.36 2.63
N THR A 10 -1.39 6.73 2.27
CA THR A 10 -2.56 6.21 2.97
C THR A 10 -3.57 5.66 1.97
N ILE A 11 -4.06 4.45 2.25
CA ILE A 11 -4.96 3.71 1.37
C ILE A 11 -6.23 3.33 2.13
N SER A 12 -7.39 3.47 1.50
CA SER A 12 -8.66 2.98 2.04
C SER A 12 -8.66 1.46 2.10
N ASP A 13 -9.00 0.89 3.27
CA ASP A 13 -9.11 -0.55 3.44
C ASP A 13 -10.28 -1.15 2.63
N LYS A 14 -11.29 -0.35 2.28
CA LYS A 14 -12.43 -0.78 1.43
C LYS A 14 -12.01 -1.08 -0.01
N LYS A 15 -10.87 -0.54 -0.46
CA LYS A 15 -10.36 -0.70 -1.83
C LYS A 15 -9.11 -1.56 -1.91
N LEU A 16 -8.51 -1.92 -0.78
CA LEU A 16 -7.28 -2.70 -0.74
C LEU A 16 -7.57 -4.21 -0.89
N VAL A 17 -6.87 -4.86 -1.82
CA VAL A 17 -6.88 -6.33 -1.94
C VAL A 17 -5.81 -6.94 -1.03
N GLY A 18 -4.61 -6.36 -1.00
CA GLY A 18 -3.55 -6.85 -0.13
C GLY A 18 -2.28 -6.00 -0.17
N ILE A 19 -1.45 -6.19 0.86
CA ILE A 19 -0.10 -5.64 0.97
C ILE A 19 0.86 -6.81 1.05
N PHE A 20 1.91 -6.77 0.25
CA PHE A 20 2.88 -7.84 0.13
C PHE A 20 4.30 -7.30 0.24
N ASN A 21 5.19 -8.12 0.79
CA ASN A 21 6.63 -7.88 0.68
C ASN A 21 7.04 -8.02 -0.79
N VAL A 22 7.80 -7.06 -1.30
CA VAL A 22 8.35 -7.11 -2.67
C VAL A 22 9.17 -8.39 -2.87
N GLU A 23 10.02 -8.75 -1.91
CA GLU A 23 10.81 -10.00 -1.96
C GLU A 23 9.96 -11.28 -2.08
N THR A 24 8.71 -11.25 -1.61
CA THR A 24 7.82 -12.41 -1.65
C THR A 24 7.03 -12.43 -2.95
N ILE A 25 6.47 -11.29 -3.37
CA ILE A 25 5.64 -11.23 -4.58
C ILE A 25 6.45 -11.52 -5.85
N LEU A 26 7.72 -11.08 -5.89
CA LEU A 26 8.62 -11.32 -7.02
C LEU A 26 8.90 -12.82 -7.27
N LYS A 27 8.69 -13.68 -6.27
CA LYS A 27 8.82 -15.14 -6.41
C LYS A 27 7.64 -15.77 -7.15
N SER A 28 6.52 -15.06 -7.29
CA SER A 28 5.31 -15.56 -7.96
C SER A 28 5.22 -15.02 -9.39
N GLN A 29 5.73 -15.77 -10.36
CA GLN A 29 5.73 -15.34 -11.77
C GLN A 29 4.32 -15.09 -12.35
N GLU A 30 3.31 -15.79 -11.84
CA GLU A 30 1.90 -15.61 -12.22
C GLU A 30 1.40 -14.18 -11.93
N ASN A 31 2.04 -13.50 -10.97
CA ASN A 31 1.72 -12.14 -10.55
C ASN A 31 2.63 -11.07 -11.18
N SER A 32 3.40 -11.43 -12.20
CA SER A 32 4.37 -10.55 -12.86
C SER A 32 3.80 -9.24 -13.41
N ARG A 33 2.50 -9.21 -13.73
CA ARG A 33 1.78 -8.00 -14.13
C ARG A 33 1.84 -6.85 -13.10
N PHE A 34 2.10 -7.15 -11.83
CA PHE A 34 2.20 -6.16 -10.77
C PHE A 34 3.62 -5.60 -10.59
N PHE A 35 4.62 -6.14 -11.29
CA PHE A 35 6.03 -5.83 -11.05
C PHE A 35 6.51 -4.55 -11.74
N SER A 36 5.78 -4.05 -12.74
CA SER A 36 6.21 -2.92 -13.59
C SER A 36 6.50 -1.64 -12.81
N ASN A 37 5.88 -1.49 -11.64
CA ASN A 37 5.96 -0.28 -10.82
C ASN A 37 6.87 -0.47 -9.60
N ILE A 38 7.53 -1.63 -9.46
CA ILE A 38 8.48 -1.91 -8.39
C ILE A 38 9.84 -1.35 -8.79
N ASN A 39 10.34 -0.42 -8.00
CA ASN A 39 11.68 0.16 -8.16
C ASN A 39 12.70 -0.53 -7.26
N ASP A 40 13.97 -0.33 -7.57
CA ASP A 40 15.06 -0.83 -6.74
C ASP A 40 15.01 -0.16 -5.36
N GLY A 41 14.96 -0.97 -4.30
CA GLY A 41 14.79 -0.50 -2.92
C GLY A 41 13.34 -0.47 -2.39
N ASP A 42 12.33 -0.72 -3.23
CA ASP A 42 10.96 -0.92 -2.75
C ASP A 42 10.87 -2.20 -1.91
N LYS A 43 10.22 -2.10 -0.75
CA LYS A 43 10.08 -3.21 0.21
C LYS A 43 8.65 -3.72 0.31
N LEU A 44 7.67 -2.89 0.00
CA LEU A 44 6.25 -3.24 0.02
C LEU A 44 5.58 -2.90 -1.31
N ILE A 45 4.58 -3.70 -1.69
CA ILE A 45 3.60 -3.36 -2.72
C ILE A 45 2.18 -3.54 -2.16
N ALA A 46 1.33 -2.55 -2.38
CA ALA A 46 -0.10 -2.59 -2.10
C ALA A 46 -0.86 -2.67 -3.42
N ILE A 47 -1.85 -3.54 -3.48
CA ILE A 47 -2.69 -3.79 -4.66
C ILE A 47 -4.14 -3.47 -4.30
N ASP A 48 -4.79 -2.66 -5.13
CA ASP A 48 -6.21 -2.34 -4.97
C ASP A 48 -7.13 -3.21 -5.85
N ILE A 49 -8.44 -3.08 -5.66
CA ILE A 49 -9.48 -3.81 -6.42
C ILE A 49 -9.48 -3.51 -7.94
N PHE A 50 -8.81 -2.45 -8.37
CA PHE A 50 -8.65 -2.07 -9.77
C PHE A 50 -7.28 -2.46 -10.34
N ASN A 51 -6.52 -3.30 -9.62
CA ASN A 51 -5.14 -3.70 -9.95
C ASN A 51 -4.14 -2.53 -9.96
N LYS A 52 -4.48 -1.38 -9.39
CA LYS A 52 -3.52 -0.30 -9.20
C LYS A 52 -2.54 -0.73 -8.12
N THR A 53 -1.26 -0.48 -8.39
CA THR A 53 -0.17 -0.79 -7.47
C THR A 53 0.39 0.48 -6.86
N ILE A 54 0.70 0.42 -5.56
CA ILE A 54 1.43 1.47 -4.84
C ILE A 54 2.60 0.78 -4.16
N THR A 55 3.81 1.28 -4.35
CA THR A 55 5.02 0.73 -3.73
C THR A 55 5.60 1.70 -2.71
N SER A 56 6.40 1.17 -1.77
CA SER A 56 7.12 1.99 -0.80
C SER A 56 8.41 1.30 -0.39
N SER A 57 9.43 2.13 -0.13
CA SER A 57 10.74 1.71 0.40
C SER A 57 10.71 1.36 1.89
N VAL A 58 9.61 1.69 2.57
CA VAL A 58 9.39 1.32 3.98
C VAL A 58 8.88 -0.12 4.04
N SER A 59 9.35 -0.89 5.04
CA SER A 59 8.91 -2.27 5.21
C SER A 59 7.48 -2.32 5.79
N PRO A 60 6.63 -3.29 5.40
CA PRO A 60 5.23 -3.35 5.82
C PRO A 60 5.01 -3.66 7.30
N PHE A 61 6.07 -3.80 8.11
CA PHE A 61 5.97 -3.78 9.57
C PHE A 61 5.50 -2.42 10.13
N THR A 62 5.35 -1.40 9.27
CA THR A 62 4.79 -0.07 9.62
C THR A 62 3.36 0.11 9.08
N VAL A 63 2.58 -0.98 8.99
CA VAL A 63 1.16 -0.90 8.59
C VAL A 63 0.32 -0.54 9.83
N ILE A 64 -0.22 0.67 9.86
CA ILE A 64 -1.14 1.12 10.92
C ILE A 64 -2.55 1.24 10.32
N LYS A 65 -3.50 0.48 10.87
CA LYS A 65 -4.92 0.63 10.56
C LYS A 65 -5.50 1.72 11.47
N ARG A 66 -6.04 2.79 10.87
CA ARG A 66 -6.67 3.92 11.58
C ARG A 66 -8.18 3.88 11.38
N ASP A 67 -8.90 4.09 12.47
CA ASP A 67 -10.33 4.36 12.42
C ASP A 67 -10.58 5.64 11.65
N SER A 68 -11.59 5.61 10.80
CA SER A 68 -12.05 6.80 10.11
C SER A 68 -12.81 7.67 11.12
N LEU A 69 -12.60 8.99 11.07
CA LEU A 69 -13.35 9.92 11.92
C LEU A 69 -14.84 10.01 11.54
N LEU A 70 -15.21 9.52 10.36
CA LEU A 70 -16.56 9.51 9.78
C LEU A 70 -16.79 8.18 9.03
N ASP A 71 -18.03 7.70 8.87
CA ASP A 71 -18.32 6.48 8.09
C ASP A 71 -17.89 6.57 6.60
N GLU A 72 -17.56 7.78 6.17
CA GLU A 72 -16.91 8.09 4.90
C GLU A 72 -15.39 7.92 5.03
N ASP A 73 -14.75 7.32 4.02
CA ASP A 73 -13.30 7.21 3.96
C ASP A 73 -12.70 8.62 3.77
N LEU A 74 -12.50 9.35 4.86
CA LEU A 74 -11.78 10.64 4.95
C LEU A 74 -10.55 10.53 5.87
N ILE A 75 -9.40 11.02 5.39
CA ILE A 75 -8.16 11.18 6.19
C ILE A 75 -7.78 12.64 6.18
N TRP A 76 -7.29 13.13 7.31
CA TRP A 76 -6.55 14.39 7.37
C TRP A 76 -5.05 14.09 7.27
N SER A 77 -4.39 14.58 6.21
CA SER A 77 -2.92 14.65 6.12
C SER A 77 -2.49 16.10 6.00
N ASN A 78 -1.36 16.43 6.62
CA ASN A 78 -0.71 17.72 6.38
C ASN A 78 0.17 17.55 5.13
N ASP A 79 0.01 18.38 4.11
CA ASP A 79 0.71 18.24 2.82
C ASP A 79 2.25 18.41 2.89
N ASN A 80 2.82 18.59 4.10
CA ASN A 80 4.21 18.99 4.33
C ASN A 80 5.04 17.99 5.18
N ASP A 81 4.57 16.77 5.39
CA ASP A 81 5.38 15.70 6.02
C ASP A 81 5.78 14.63 5.01
#